data_AF-A0A850C7I8-F1
#
_entry.id   AF-A0A850C7I8-F1
#
_cell.length_a   1.000
_cell.length_b   1.000
_cell.length_c   1.000
_cell.angle_alpha   90.00
_cell.angle_beta   90.00
_cell.angle_gamma   90.00
#
_symmetry.space_group_name_H-M   'P 1'
#
loop_
_entity.id
_entity.type
_entity.pdbx_description
1 polymer ?
#
loop_
_entity_poly.entity_id
_entity_poly.type
_entity_poly.pdbx_seq_one_letter_code
_entity_poly.pdbx_strand_id
1 'polypeptide(L)'
;MTSTASRTPVTAPATVPVLDGLDPESAALLLREARSQSVQALYATTIRTRSDLAVRIAARLVSPAHDREALLAVADDPTADISGIDAARLAGYAAALARRREYRDAYALFGLAERLDPKAVVAEFQVRFAEAALAVTGSAAGVLERFDGMVPRWRHAFEADEVHPDRGGDASEWLERFRVLAGMPDLEVAEGDGVRFDRLGAGPAAPVRTQRRISVVMTCFKPDETLFTAVNSVVAQSWQNWELLLVDDASGPEYGEILARAAALDERIRLFRLPENSGTYKARNRALMEAKGVFTTGLDSDDWAHPRWLERQVAPMLADPALVMTFANCIRVREDLTAVHTGRPVQGPRSTSVMFRTEPVRERMGYFDALRKGADTEFHFRFKAVFGNRAVKKLQGEVFTLVRLAGDTLTSREIDNGWQHPSRSAYQSAHQHWRERIRRGQSSGFIEADQVERELYAPSLSRGIRLDGREFDELYVLDCRFWEDGQRRALDLVREAADAGKRVGIAHVESLLRLRDELRHLRPEILDFLNESSHGPNPVEFVAPVDKVAAVRLVVTDPSLWEGRSDEFAFTETGRVEMWERTITPTAAVKATLVKQKGAKRSGESTESRPDGRCPRRVLAGAFGAVLVL
;
A
#
# COMPACT_ATOMS: atom_id res chain seq x y z
N MET A 1 26.61 60.76 -37.55
CA MET A 1 26.08 60.11 -36.32
C MET A 1 25.64 58.71 -36.70
N THR A 2 26.45 57.70 -36.41
CA THR A 2 25.99 56.30 -36.41
C THR A 2 26.91 55.50 -35.49
N SER A 3 26.25 54.88 -34.53
CA SER A 3 26.77 54.35 -33.27
C SER A 3 27.49 53.02 -33.46
N THR A 4 28.62 52.88 -32.77
CA THR A 4 29.32 51.63 -32.46
C THR A 4 28.50 50.79 -31.48
N ALA A 5 27.90 49.70 -31.94
CA ALA A 5 27.31 48.68 -31.07
C ALA A 5 28.30 47.52 -30.91
N SER A 6 28.91 47.49 -29.72
CA SER A 6 29.62 46.35 -29.14
C SER A 6 28.75 45.10 -29.16
N ARG A 7 29.25 44.01 -29.76
CA ARG A 7 28.71 42.66 -29.55
C ARG A 7 29.25 42.12 -28.24
N THR A 8 28.48 42.23 -27.17
CA THR A 8 28.68 41.42 -25.98
C THR A 8 28.41 39.96 -26.38
N PRO A 9 29.31 39.00 -26.08
CA PRO A 9 28.97 37.59 -26.24
C PRO A 9 27.87 37.29 -25.23
N VAL A 10 26.73 36.79 -25.71
CA VAL A 10 25.79 36.07 -24.85
C VAL A 10 26.55 34.84 -24.36
N THR A 11 26.99 34.88 -23.11
CA THR A 11 27.47 33.70 -22.41
C THR A 11 26.36 32.65 -22.49
N ALA A 12 26.64 31.53 -23.16
CA ALA A 12 25.80 30.37 -23.07
C ALA A 12 25.59 30.06 -21.57
N PRO A 13 24.35 29.79 -21.12
CA PRO A 13 24.16 29.39 -19.74
C PRO A 13 25.05 28.17 -19.50
N ALA A 14 25.85 28.22 -18.42
CA ALA A 14 26.65 27.09 -17.99
C ALA A 14 25.74 25.86 -18.00
N THR A 15 26.14 24.83 -18.75
CA THR A 15 25.36 23.61 -18.88
C THR A 15 25.27 22.97 -17.50
N VAL A 16 24.16 23.23 -16.79
CA VAL A 16 23.78 22.46 -15.61
C VAL A 16 23.78 21.00 -16.07
N PRO A 17 24.56 20.11 -15.43
CA PRO A 17 24.60 18.72 -15.85
C PRO A 17 23.17 18.15 -15.82
N VAL A 18 22.81 17.46 -16.89
CA VAL A 18 21.42 17.09 -17.17
C VAL A 18 20.82 16.22 -16.05
N LEU A 19 21.65 15.37 -15.43
CA LEU A 19 21.40 14.59 -14.22
C LEU A 19 22.78 14.27 -13.57
N ASP A 20 23.17 14.93 -12.47
CA ASP A 20 24.48 14.72 -11.83
C ASP A 20 24.73 13.25 -11.45
N GLY A 21 25.97 12.79 -11.61
CA GLY A 21 26.40 11.43 -11.25
C GLY A 21 26.08 10.36 -12.30
N LEU A 22 25.61 10.76 -13.49
CA LEU A 22 25.39 9.88 -14.64
C LEU A 22 26.28 10.31 -15.81
N ASP A 23 26.70 9.32 -16.60
CA ASP A 23 27.29 9.62 -17.91
C ASP A 23 26.22 10.21 -18.86
N PRO A 24 26.62 11.02 -19.85
CA PRO A 24 25.67 11.69 -20.74
C PRO A 24 24.76 10.74 -21.54
N GLU A 25 25.24 9.54 -21.89
CA GLU A 25 24.46 8.58 -22.68
C GLU A 25 23.35 7.95 -21.84
N SER A 26 23.68 7.52 -20.61
CA SER A 26 22.71 6.97 -19.66
C SER A 26 21.68 8.03 -19.22
N ALA A 27 22.12 9.26 -18.99
CA ALA A 27 21.21 10.37 -18.69
C ALA A 27 20.23 10.64 -19.86
N ALA A 28 20.74 10.68 -21.09
CA ALA A 28 19.91 10.87 -22.28
C ALA A 28 18.93 9.72 -22.50
N LEU A 29 19.36 8.47 -22.25
CA LEU A 29 18.53 7.28 -22.34
C LEU A 29 17.38 7.32 -21.32
N LEU A 30 17.68 7.57 -20.05
CA LEU A 30 16.67 7.65 -18.98
C LEU A 30 15.63 8.73 -19.27
N LEU A 31 16.05 9.93 -19.65
CA LEU A 31 15.13 11.02 -20.00
C LEU A 31 14.29 10.68 -21.22
N ARG A 32 14.86 10.03 -22.24
CA ARG A 32 14.12 9.60 -23.43
C ARG A 32 13.04 8.58 -23.06
N GLU A 33 13.39 7.56 -22.29
CA GLU A 33 12.44 6.53 -21.88
C GLU A 33 11.35 7.12 -20.99
N ALA A 34 11.71 7.91 -19.97
CA ALA A 34 10.77 8.54 -19.05
C ALA A 34 9.84 9.53 -19.77
N ARG A 35 10.32 10.28 -20.78
CA ARG A 35 9.49 11.20 -21.59
C ARG A 35 8.37 10.48 -22.34
N SER A 36 8.55 9.19 -22.67
CA SER A 36 7.56 8.38 -23.37
C SER A 36 6.50 7.74 -22.46
N GLN A 37 6.66 7.88 -21.13
CA GLN A 37 5.74 7.32 -20.14
C GLN A 37 4.68 8.34 -19.73
N SER A 38 3.60 7.86 -19.11
CA SER A 38 2.58 8.73 -18.53
C SER A 38 3.13 9.47 -17.30
N VAL A 39 2.57 10.65 -17.01
CA VAL A 39 2.85 11.40 -15.77
C VAL A 39 2.60 10.51 -14.55
N GLN A 40 1.52 9.72 -14.59
CA GLN A 40 1.17 8.80 -13.50
C GLN A 40 2.25 7.74 -13.27
N ALA A 41 2.84 7.18 -14.33
CA ALA A 41 3.89 6.16 -14.20
C ALA A 41 5.16 6.74 -13.57
N LEU A 42 5.51 7.98 -13.92
CA LEU A 42 6.64 8.70 -13.34
C LEU A 42 6.40 9.00 -11.86
N TYR A 43 5.28 9.64 -11.52
CA TYR A 43 4.88 9.91 -10.14
C TYR A 43 4.87 8.63 -9.29
N ALA A 44 4.15 7.59 -9.71
CA ALA A 44 4.03 6.35 -8.96
C ALA A 44 5.38 5.64 -8.77
N THR A 45 6.25 5.65 -9.79
CA THR A 45 7.59 5.05 -9.67
C THR A 45 8.47 5.84 -8.70
N THR A 46 8.44 7.17 -8.74
CA THR A 46 9.16 8.03 -7.79
C THR A 46 8.75 7.74 -6.35
N ILE A 47 7.46 7.57 -6.09
CA ILE A 47 6.96 7.22 -4.76
C ILE A 47 7.39 5.82 -4.34
N ARG A 48 7.14 4.81 -5.19
CA ARG A 48 7.37 3.40 -4.88
C ARG A 48 8.85 3.08 -4.65
N THR A 49 9.74 3.72 -5.41
CA THR A 49 11.19 3.49 -5.31
C THR A 49 11.88 4.39 -4.31
N ARG A 50 11.25 5.50 -3.89
CA ARG A 50 11.88 6.60 -3.12
C ARG A 50 13.16 7.16 -3.76
N SER A 51 13.36 6.94 -5.06
CA SER A 51 14.58 7.34 -5.76
C SER A 51 14.68 8.85 -5.93
N ASP A 52 15.80 9.42 -5.49
CA ASP A 52 16.13 10.82 -5.71
C ASP A 52 16.48 11.07 -7.18
N LEU A 53 17.08 10.10 -7.87
CA LEU A 53 17.26 10.16 -9.32
C LEU A 53 15.91 10.23 -10.05
N ALA A 54 14.89 9.47 -9.62
CA ALA A 54 13.56 9.57 -10.20
C ALA A 54 12.90 10.94 -9.96
N VAL A 55 13.12 11.56 -8.79
CA VAL A 55 12.70 12.95 -8.50
C VAL A 55 13.39 13.94 -9.45
N ARG A 56 14.70 13.81 -9.65
CA ARG A 56 15.48 14.66 -10.58
C ARG A 56 15.05 14.49 -12.04
N ILE A 57 14.80 13.25 -12.47
CA ILE A 57 14.22 12.96 -13.80
C ILE A 57 12.86 13.65 -13.93
N ALA A 58 12.00 13.57 -12.90
CA ALA A 58 10.70 14.21 -12.92
C ALA A 58 10.80 15.72 -13.05
N ALA A 59 11.63 16.38 -12.25
CA ALA A 59 11.90 17.81 -12.34
C ALA A 59 12.40 18.21 -13.75
N ARG A 60 13.36 17.45 -14.31
CA ARG A 60 13.92 17.75 -15.63
C ARG A 60 12.93 17.59 -16.78
N LEU A 61 11.95 16.71 -16.61
CA LEU A 61 10.89 16.49 -17.58
C LEU A 61 9.79 17.56 -17.54
N VAL A 62 9.68 18.33 -16.44
CA VAL A 62 8.81 19.50 -16.33
C VAL A 62 9.28 20.61 -17.25
N SER A 63 10.57 20.93 -17.22
CA SER A 63 11.18 21.92 -18.10
C SER A 63 12.65 21.61 -18.36
N PRO A 64 13.10 21.59 -19.63
CA PRO A 64 14.52 21.52 -19.98
C PRO A 64 15.32 22.78 -19.62
N ALA A 65 14.68 23.87 -19.22
CA ALA A 65 15.36 25.13 -18.87
C ALA A 65 15.46 25.35 -17.34
N HIS A 66 14.54 24.75 -16.57
CA HIS A 66 14.41 25.02 -15.14
C HIS A 66 14.75 23.77 -14.33
N ASP A 67 15.61 23.92 -13.33
CA ASP A 67 15.75 22.96 -12.25
C ASP A 67 14.70 23.23 -11.16
N ARG A 68 14.81 22.53 -10.01
CA ARG A 68 13.87 22.70 -8.90
C ARG A 68 13.85 24.12 -8.36
N GLU A 69 15.01 24.74 -8.13
CA GLU A 69 15.10 26.09 -7.56
C GLU A 69 14.53 27.13 -8.52
N ALA A 70 14.83 27.00 -9.81
CA ALA A 70 14.29 27.86 -10.84
C ALA A 70 12.75 27.72 -10.96
N LEU A 71 12.21 26.50 -10.86
CA LEU A 71 10.75 26.29 -10.84
C LEU A 71 10.09 26.94 -9.62
N LEU A 72 10.74 26.92 -8.45
CA LEU A 72 10.23 27.58 -7.24
C LEU A 72 10.29 29.11 -7.38
N ALA A 73 11.37 29.66 -7.94
CA ALA A 73 11.47 31.09 -8.22
C ALA A 73 10.35 31.55 -9.19
N VAL A 74 10.06 30.76 -10.23
CA VAL A 74 8.94 31.01 -11.15
C VAL A 74 7.58 30.85 -10.42
N ALA A 75 7.46 29.95 -9.45
CA ALA A 75 6.25 29.80 -8.66
C ALA A 75 5.98 31.04 -7.78
N ASP A 76 7.03 31.63 -7.21
CA ASP A 76 6.97 32.79 -6.32
C ASP A 76 6.79 34.14 -7.06
N ASP A 77 7.13 34.23 -8.35
CA ASP A 77 6.96 35.43 -9.17
C ASP A 77 5.76 35.29 -10.14
N PRO A 78 4.62 35.98 -9.90
CA PRO A 78 3.46 35.94 -10.79
C PRO A 78 3.72 36.49 -12.20
N THR A 79 4.82 37.22 -12.40
CA THR A 79 5.20 37.85 -13.66
C THR A 79 6.27 37.08 -14.44
N ALA A 80 6.81 36.01 -13.85
CA ALA A 80 7.84 35.20 -14.49
C ALA A 80 7.34 34.55 -15.78
N ASP A 81 8.27 34.33 -16.73
CA ASP A 81 7.97 33.58 -17.94
C ASP A 81 7.75 32.11 -17.61
N ILE A 82 6.51 31.66 -17.82
CA ILE A 82 6.09 30.28 -17.59
C ILE A 82 6.15 29.43 -18.87
N SER A 83 6.67 29.99 -19.98
CA SER A 83 6.76 29.29 -21.26
C SER A 83 7.71 28.08 -21.17
N GLY A 84 7.31 26.98 -21.85
CA GLY A 84 8.11 25.76 -21.87
C GLY A 84 8.06 24.92 -20.58
N ILE A 85 7.12 25.20 -19.67
CA ILE A 85 6.82 24.37 -18.50
C ILE A 85 5.61 23.47 -18.81
N ASP A 86 5.76 22.16 -18.65
CA ASP A 86 4.66 21.19 -18.81
C ASP A 86 3.83 21.12 -17.52
N ALA A 87 2.60 21.65 -17.56
CA ALA A 87 1.70 21.74 -16.41
C ALA A 87 1.34 20.37 -15.81
N ALA A 88 1.10 19.35 -16.65
CA ALA A 88 0.73 18.02 -16.18
C ALA A 88 1.90 17.34 -15.46
N ARG A 89 3.11 17.46 -16.01
CA ARG A 89 4.32 16.96 -15.36
C ARG A 89 4.64 17.72 -14.08
N LEU A 90 4.43 19.04 -14.07
CA LEU A 90 4.62 19.86 -12.88
C LEU A 90 3.68 19.42 -11.76
N ALA A 91 2.39 19.18 -12.05
CA ALA A 91 1.44 18.68 -11.07
C ALA A 91 1.82 17.28 -10.54
N GLY A 92 2.30 16.38 -11.41
CA GLY A 92 2.80 15.07 -10.98
C GLY A 92 4.09 15.15 -10.14
N TYR A 93 4.98 16.09 -10.44
CA TYR A 93 6.18 16.36 -9.68
C TYR A 93 5.85 16.95 -8.29
N ALA A 94 4.95 17.95 -8.23
CA ALA A 94 4.45 18.50 -6.98
C ALA A 94 3.76 17.44 -6.11
N ALA A 95 2.97 16.55 -6.73
CA ALA A 95 2.39 15.41 -6.03
C ALA A 95 3.46 14.47 -5.45
N ALA A 96 4.57 14.26 -6.18
CA ALA A 96 5.67 13.46 -5.69
C ALA A 96 6.33 14.07 -4.44
N LEU A 97 6.57 15.38 -4.46
CA LEU A 97 7.10 16.14 -3.32
C LEU A 97 6.15 16.12 -2.11
N ALA A 98 4.84 16.28 -2.33
CA ALA A 98 3.84 16.20 -1.25
C ALA A 98 3.87 14.84 -0.54
N ARG A 99 4.05 13.75 -1.30
CA ARG A 99 4.20 12.40 -0.74
C ARG A 99 5.49 12.22 0.06
N ARG A 100 6.54 12.95 -0.29
CA ARG A 100 7.80 13.03 0.46
C ARG A 100 7.75 14.02 1.63
N ARG A 101 6.58 14.63 1.90
CA ARG A 101 6.34 15.64 2.96
C ARG A 101 7.10 16.94 2.74
N GLU A 102 7.53 17.21 1.51
CA GLU A 102 8.14 18.47 1.09
C GLU A 102 7.02 19.48 0.76
N TYR A 103 6.15 19.74 1.74
CA TYR A 103 4.85 20.38 1.53
C TYR A 103 4.94 21.83 1.06
N ARG A 104 5.95 22.59 1.49
CA ARG A 104 6.16 23.98 1.05
C ARG A 104 6.36 24.06 -0.46
N ASP A 105 7.30 23.29 -0.96
CA ASP A 105 7.63 23.24 -2.39
C ASP A 105 6.48 22.63 -3.19
N ALA A 106 5.87 21.56 -2.68
CA ALA A 106 4.70 20.97 -3.31
C ALA A 106 3.55 21.98 -3.46
N TYR A 107 3.25 22.76 -2.42
CA TYR A 107 2.20 23.77 -2.44
C TYR A 107 2.49 24.88 -3.46
N ALA A 108 3.71 25.40 -3.48
CA ALA A 108 4.12 26.42 -4.45
C ALA A 108 4.02 25.90 -5.90
N LEU A 109 4.54 24.70 -6.16
CA LEU A 109 4.55 24.11 -7.50
C LEU A 109 3.15 23.67 -7.96
N PHE A 110 2.26 23.26 -7.05
CA PHE A 110 0.85 23.07 -7.40
C PHE A 110 0.17 24.39 -7.76
N GLY A 111 0.47 25.47 -7.05
CA GLY A 111 0.00 26.81 -7.42
C GLY A 111 0.47 27.21 -8.81
N LEU A 112 1.74 26.95 -9.16
CA LEU A 112 2.25 27.18 -10.52
C LEU A 112 1.57 26.29 -11.57
N ALA A 113 1.34 25.00 -11.26
CA ALA A 113 0.62 24.09 -12.16
C ALA A 113 -0.82 24.55 -12.41
N GLU A 114 -1.51 25.01 -11.36
CA GLU A 114 -2.84 25.61 -11.42
C GLU A 114 -2.85 26.87 -12.30
N ARG A 115 -1.84 27.76 -12.17
CA ARG A 115 -1.73 28.96 -13.03
C ARG A 115 -1.49 28.62 -14.50
N LEU A 116 -0.73 27.56 -14.78
CA LEU A 116 -0.42 27.10 -16.14
C LEU A 116 -1.64 26.46 -16.82
N ASP A 117 -2.24 25.48 -16.16
CA ASP A 117 -3.46 24.80 -16.62
C ASP A 117 -4.16 24.13 -15.42
N PRO A 118 -5.31 24.68 -14.95
CA PRO A 118 -6.05 24.07 -13.85
C PRO A 118 -6.45 22.61 -14.11
N LYS A 119 -6.62 22.19 -15.38
CA LYS A 119 -6.97 20.81 -15.73
C LYS A 119 -5.83 19.82 -15.54
N ALA A 120 -4.59 20.31 -15.43
CA ALA A 120 -3.43 19.48 -15.12
C ALA A 120 -3.48 18.93 -13.68
N VAL A 121 -4.14 19.64 -12.76
CA VAL A 121 -4.36 19.20 -11.38
C VAL A 121 -5.57 18.26 -11.34
N VAL A 122 -5.34 17.02 -11.80
CA VAL A 122 -6.37 15.96 -11.83
C VAL A 122 -6.85 15.60 -10.41
N ALA A 123 -7.99 14.91 -10.31
CA ALA A 123 -8.65 14.58 -9.03
C ALA A 123 -7.71 13.98 -7.96
N GLU A 124 -6.78 13.10 -8.33
CA GLU A 124 -5.79 12.56 -7.37
C GLU A 124 -4.82 13.64 -6.86
N PHE A 125 -4.39 14.54 -7.74
CA PHE A 125 -3.46 15.62 -7.41
C PHE A 125 -4.14 16.75 -6.63
N GLN A 126 -5.44 16.97 -6.80
CA GLN A 126 -6.22 17.90 -5.98
C GLN A 126 -6.18 17.52 -4.50
N VAL A 127 -6.25 16.22 -4.18
CA VAL A 127 -6.10 15.73 -2.80
C VAL A 127 -4.73 16.08 -2.23
N ARG A 128 -3.67 15.87 -3.03
CA ARG A 128 -2.29 16.18 -2.63
C ARG A 128 -2.05 17.70 -2.51
N PHE A 129 -2.71 18.49 -3.33
CA PHE A 129 -2.66 19.94 -3.22
C PHE A 129 -3.36 20.42 -1.95
N ALA A 130 -4.53 19.87 -1.62
CA ALA A 130 -5.23 20.17 -0.37
C ALA A 130 -4.42 19.75 0.87
N GLU A 131 -3.73 18.60 0.83
CA GLU A 131 -2.77 18.19 1.88
C GLU A 131 -1.63 19.19 2.05
N ALA A 132 -1.00 19.60 0.94
CA ALA A 132 0.10 20.56 0.97
C ALA A 132 -0.37 21.94 1.45
N ALA A 133 -1.56 22.38 1.03
CA ALA A 133 -2.19 23.61 1.50
C ALA A 133 -2.42 23.55 3.00
N LEU A 134 -3.10 22.52 3.50
CA LEU A 134 -3.36 22.33 4.92
C LEU A 134 -2.07 22.34 5.74
N ALA A 135 -1.01 21.67 5.27
CA ALA A 135 0.28 21.63 5.96
C ALA A 135 1.02 22.98 5.99
N VAL A 136 0.83 23.83 4.98
CA VAL A 136 1.55 25.11 4.82
C VAL A 136 0.78 26.29 5.40
N THR A 137 -0.53 26.34 5.19
CA THR A 137 -1.39 27.49 5.53
C THR A 137 -2.28 27.23 6.74
N GLY A 138 -2.42 25.97 7.17
CA GLY A 138 -3.38 25.56 8.19
C GLY A 138 -4.80 25.34 7.65
N SER A 139 -5.05 25.52 6.34
CA SER A 139 -6.37 25.33 5.73
C SER A 139 -6.30 24.80 4.30
N ALA A 140 -7.19 23.86 3.99
CA ALA A 140 -7.45 23.37 2.64
C ALA A 140 -8.60 24.12 1.93
N ALA A 141 -9.30 25.04 2.60
CA ALA A 141 -10.53 25.67 2.11
C ALA A 141 -10.38 26.28 0.71
N GLY A 142 -9.30 27.04 0.48
CA GLY A 142 -9.05 27.65 -0.83
C GLY A 142 -8.91 26.63 -1.97
N VAL A 143 -8.31 25.45 -1.72
CA VAL A 143 -8.23 24.38 -2.72
C VAL A 143 -9.61 23.77 -2.97
N LEU A 144 -10.38 23.55 -1.90
CA LEU A 144 -11.73 22.99 -1.98
C LEU A 144 -12.71 23.90 -2.73
N GLU A 145 -12.57 25.22 -2.62
CA GLU A 145 -13.38 26.20 -3.34
C GLU A 145 -13.09 26.21 -4.85
N ARG A 146 -11.83 26.02 -5.24
CA ARG A 146 -11.40 26.10 -6.64
C ARG A 146 -11.55 24.79 -7.42
N PHE A 147 -11.53 23.64 -6.73
CA PHE A 147 -11.52 22.33 -7.37
C PHE A 147 -12.69 21.45 -6.96
N ASP A 148 -13.69 21.28 -7.83
CA ASP A 148 -14.87 20.44 -7.62
C ASP A 148 -14.65 18.95 -7.94
N GLY A 149 -13.63 18.62 -8.74
CA GLY A 149 -13.31 17.27 -9.22
C GLY A 149 -12.76 16.30 -8.16
N MET A 150 -12.57 16.75 -6.91
CA MET A 150 -12.03 15.92 -5.84
C MET A 150 -13.00 14.79 -5.51
N VAL A 151 -12.47 13.58 -5.30
CA VAL A 151 -13.29 12.43 -4.92
C VAL A 151 -14.06 12.75 -3.62
N PRO A 152 -15.40 12.59 -3.56
CA PRO A 152 -16.24 13.14 -2.49
C PRO A 152 -15.81 12.82 -1.06
N ARG A 153 -15.37 11.58 -0.80
CA ARG A 153 -14.89 11.17 0.54
C ARG A 153 -13.68 11.96 1.03
N TRP A 154 -12.81 12.41 0.12
CA TRP A 154 -11.65 13.24 0.48
C TRP A 154 -12.10 14.66 0.77
N ARG A 155 -13.01 15.18 -0.03
CA ARG A 155 -13.64 16.48 0.19
C ARG A 155 -14.32 16.54 1.57
N HIS A 156 -15.16 15.56 1.91
CA HIS A 156 -15.80 15.48 3.23
C HIS A 156 -14.79 15.38 4.37
N ALA A 157 -13.66 14.72 4.15
CA ALA A 157 -12.61 14.61 5.14
C ALA A 157 -11.96 15.96 5.44
N PHE A 158 -11.58 16.73 4.40
CA PHE A 158 -11.09 18.09 4.60
C PHE A 158 -12.16 19.02 5.16
N GLU A 159 -13.39 18.95 4.65
CA GLU A 159 -14.52 19.78 5.10
C GLU A 159 -14.87 19.57 6.58
N ALA A 160 -14.75 18.34 7.09
CA ALA A 160 -14.89 18.05 8.51
C ALA A 160 -13.70 18.61 9.30
N ASP A 161 -12.47 18.37 8.84
CA ASP A 161 -11.27 18.85 9.53
C ASP A 161 -11.16 20.38 9.59
N GLU A 162 -11.66 21.12 8.59
CA GLU A 162 -11.67 22.59 8.58
C GLU A 162 -12.49 23.19 9.72
N VAL A 163 -13.61 22.55 10.08
CA VAL A 163 -14.50 23.01 11.16
C VAL A 163 -14.26 22.24 12.47
N HIS A 164 -13.13 21.53 12.58
CA HIS A 164 -12.81 20.74 13.76
C HIS A 164 -12.76 21.63 15.02
N PRO A 165 -13.31 21.22 16.18
CA PRO A 165 -13.37 22.08 17.37
C PRO A 165 -12.00 22.49 17.90
N ASP A 166 -11.02 21.60 17.80
CA ASP A 166 -9.64 21.87 18.23
C ASP A 166 -8.94 22.89 17.29
N ARG A 167 -9.59 23.27 16.18
CA ARG A 167 -9.20 24.37 15.27
C ARG A 167 -10.10 25.60 15.39
N GLY A 168 -10.95 25.66 16.42
CA GLY A 168 -11.87 26.77 16.67
C GLY A 168 -13.22 26.68 15.95
N GLY A 169 -13.56 25.54 15.35
CA GLY A 169 -14.87 25.31 14.73
C GLY A 169 -15.96 24.89 15.72
N ASP A 170 -17.21 24.85 15.25
CA ASP A 170 -18.36 24.44 16.05
C ASP A 170 -18.45 22.90 16.17
N ALA A 171 -18.62 22.40 17.40
CA ALA A 171 -18.64 20.96 17.67
C ALA A 171 -19.85 20.23 17.06
N SER A 172 -20.99 20.91 16.95
CA SER A 172 -22.20 20.30 16.36
C SER A 172 -22.09 20.25 14.85
N GLU A 173 -21.61 21.32 14.22
CA GLU A 173 -21.33 21.36 12.78
C GLU A 173 -20.28 20.31 12.40
N TRP A 174 -19.18 20.25 13.16
CA TRP A 174 -18.14 19.26 12.94
C TRP A 174 -18.68 17.84 13.03
N LEU A 175 -19.44 17.51 14.09
CA LEU A 175 -19.96 16.17 14.29
C LEU A 175 -20.87 15.76 13.13
N GLU A 176 -21.69 16.67 12.61
CA GLU A 176 -22.56 16.35 11.47
C GLU A 176 -21.75 16.07 10.19
N ARG A 177 -20.72 16.88 9.91
CA ARG A 177 -19.80 16.59 8.79
C ARG A 177 -19.05 15.28 8.99
N PHE A 178 -18.64 14.98 10.22
CA PHE A 178 -17.97 13.73 10.56
C PHE A 178 -18.90 12.53 10.41
N ARG A 179 -20.19 12.64 10.76
CA ARG A 179 -21.21 11.60 10.52
C ARG A 179 -21.38 11.29 9.04
N VAL A 180 -21.43 12.32 8.19
CA VAL A 180 -21.45 12.18 6.73
C VAL A 180 -20.19 11.49 6.23
N LEU A 181 -19.02 11.94 6.71
CA LEU A 181 -17.74 11.32 6.37
C LEU A 181 -17.65 9.87 6.84
N ALA A 182 -18.15 9.53 8.03
CA ALA A 182 -18.10 8.18 8.56
C ALA A 182 -19.17 7.25 7.96
N GLY A 183 -20.23 7.81 7.36
CA GLY A 183 -21.41 7.05 6.96
C GLY A 183 -22.20 6.49 8.15
N MET A 184 -22.12 7.17 9.31
CA MET A 184 -22.73 6.74 10.57
C MET A 184 -23.59 7.89 11.12
N PRO A 185 -24.86 8.03 10.68
CA PRO A 185 -25.71 9.17 11.03
C PRO A 185 -26.09 9.22 12.52
N ASP A 186 -25.95 8.10 13.24
CA ASP A 186 -26.23 7.93 14.67
C ASP A 186 -24.96 7.94 15.53
N LEU A 187 -23.78 8.26 14.97
CA LEU A 187 -22.51 8.31 15.71
C LEU A 187 -22.50 9.47 16.71
N GLU A 188 -22.21 9.17 17.96
CA GLU A 188 -22.17 10.13 19.05
C GLU A 188 -20.74 10.26 19.60
N VAL A 189 -20.42 11.46 20.10
CA VAL A 189 -19.20 11.72 20.88
C VAL A 189 -19.68 12.32 22.19
N ALA A 190 -19.55 11.58 23.29
CA ALA A 190 -20.02 12.05 24.59
C ALA A 190 -19.28 13.33 25.01
N GLU A 191 -19.98 14.26 25.67
CA GLU A 191 -19.34 15.46 26.25
C GLU A 191 -18.36 15.07 27.36
N GLY A 192 -17.36 15.93 27.59
CA GLY A 192 -16.36 15.73 28.64
C GLY A 192 -14.93 15.97 28.17
N ASP A 193 -14.02 15.81 29.12
CA ASP A 193 -12.58 15.93 28.92
C ASP A 193 -11.96 14.63 28.38
N GLY A 194 -10.74 14.72 27.85
CA GLY A 194 -9.98 13.58 27.34
C GLY A 194 -10.19 13.30 25.85
N VAL A 195 -9.58 12.19 25.40
CA VAL A 195 -9.50 11.79 24.00
C VAL A 195 -10.90 11.60 23.39
N ARG A 196 -11.19 12.25 22.26
CA ARG A 196 -12.51 12.18 21.59
C ARG A 196 -12.83 10.77 21.13
N PHE A 197 -11.82 10.01 20.66
CA PHE A 197 -11.98 8.62 20.25
C PHE A 197 -12.52 7.71 21.38
N ASP A 198 -12.10 7.92 22.62
CA ASP A 198 -12.54 7.10 23.77
C ASP A 198 -13.97 7.40 24.22
N ARG A 199 -14.57 8.47 23.70
CA ARG A 199 -15.94 8.91 23.99
C ARG A 199 -16.92 8.57 22.87
N LEU A 200 -16.49 7.76 21.90
CA LEU A 200 -17.32 7.30 20.80
C LEU A 200 -18.48 6.43 21.30
N GLY A 201 -19.67 6.79 20.87
CA GLY A 201 -20.90 6.04 21.06
C GLY A 201 -21.74 6.02 19.79
N ALA A 202 -22.92 5.43 19.89
CA ALA A 202 -23.95 5.59 18.87
C ALA A 202 -25.33 5.53 19.53
N GLY A 203 -26.33 6.03 18.80
CA GLY A 203 -27.72 5.97 19.21
C GLY A 203 -28.20 4.53 19.55
N PRO A 204 -29.36 4.40 20.21
CA PRO A 204 -29.83 3.12 20.73
C PRO A 204 -30.02 2.08 19.62
N ALA A 205 -29.38 0.92 19.78
CA ALA A 205 -29.56 -0.23 18.91
C ALA A 205 -30.42 -1.32 19.58
N ALA A 206 -31.48 -1.76 18.91
CA ALA A 206 -32.37 -2.78 19.45
C ALA A 206 -31.64 -4.13 19.61
N PRO A 207 -31.77 -4.83 20.76
CA PRO A 207 -31.12 -6.13 20.95
C PRO A 207 -31.63 -7.20 19.97
N VAL A 208 -30.73 -7.83 19.22
CA VAL A 208 -30.99 -8.98 18.37
C VAL A 208 -30.64 -10.27 19.11
N ARG A 209 -31.67 -11.06 19.47
CA ARG A 209 -31.52 -12.32 20.20
C ARG A 209 -31.70 -13.52 19.27
N THR A 210 -30.70 -14.40 19.24
CA THR A 210 -30.61 -15.51 18.28
C THR A 210 -29.68 -16.60 18.80
N GLN A 211 -29.85 -17.83 18.31
CA GLN A 211 -29.02 -18.99 18.67
C GLN A 211 -27.68 -19.04 17.92
N ARG A 212 -27.51 -18.22 16.87
CA ARG A 212 -26.26 -18.19 16.09
C ARG A 212 -25.21 -17.34 16.83
N ARG A 213 -24.22 -17.99 17.41
CA ARG A 213 -23.11 -17.30 18.09
C ARG A 213 -22.12 -16.70 17.09
N ILE A 214 -21.60 -15.51 17.38
CA ILE A 214 -20.47 -14.89 16.68
C ILE A 214 -19.25 -14.82 17.61
N SER A 215 -18.11 -15.36 17.19
CA SER A 215 -16.83 -15.19 17.90
C SER A 215 -16.12 -13.93 17.38
N VAL A 216 -15.85 -12.99 18.27
CA VAL A 216 -15.01 -11.81 17.99
C VAL A 216 -13.60 -12.11 18.48
N VAL A 217 -12.62 -12.00 17.60
CA VAL A 217 -11.19 -12.19 17.91
C VAL A 217 -10.55 -10.83 18.12
N MET A 218 -9.89 -10.65 19.26
CA MET A 218 -9.14 -9.44 19.59
C MET A 218 -7.77 -9.83 20.14
N THR A 219 -6.70 -9.38 19.48
CA THR A 219 -5.33 -9.66 19.92
C THR A 219 -4.69 -8.39 20.44
N CYS A 220 -3.97 -8.46 21.55
CA CYS A 220 -3.27 -7.32 22.14
C CYS A 220 -1.84 -7.72 22.55
N PHE A 221 -0.96 -6.74 22.61
CA PHE A 221 0.38 -6.86 23.19
C PHE A 221 0.75 -5.55 23.84
N LYS A 222 1.12 -5.59 25.13
CA LYS A 222 1.36 -4.43 25.98
C LYS A 222 0.16 -3.45 25.97
N PRO A 223 -1.07 -3.92 26.25
CA PRO A 223 -2.26 -3.08 26.16
C PRO A 223 -2.21 -1.91 27.14
N ASP A 224 -2.81 -0.79 26.75
CA ASP A 224 -3.09 0.37 27.60
C ASP A 224 -4.61 0.61 27.70
N GLU A 225 -5.03 1.72 28.30
CA GLU A 225 -6.44 2.03 28.54
C GLU A 225 -7.27 2.12 27.24
N THR A 226 -6.65 2.25 26.07
CA THR A 226 -7.37 2.20 24.77
C THR A 226 -8.06 0.86 24.53
N LEU A 227 -7.60 -0.21 25.19
CA LEU A 227 -8.24 -1.53 25.19
C LEU A 227 -9.70 -1.47 25.61
N PHE A 228 -10.04 -0.59 26.57
CA PHE A 228 -11.40 -0.48 27.08
C PHE A 228 -12.35 0.06 26.02
N THR A 229 -11.91 0.95 25.13
CA THR A 229 -12.73 1.46 24.03
C THR A 229 -13.12 0.34 23.07
N ALA A 230 -12.15 -0.51 22.69
CA ALA A 230 -12.42 -1.63 21.80
C ALA A 230 -13.34 -2.68 22.46
N VAL A 231 -13.03 -3.08 23.70
CA VAL A 231 -13.83 -4.09 24.43
C VAL A 231 -15.25 -3.58 24.68
N ASN A 232 -15.43 -2.34 25.15
CA ASN A 232 -16.76 -1.77 25.39
C ASN A 232 -17.58 -1.67 24.08
N SER A 233 -16.93 -1.41 22.94
CA SER A 233 -17.63 -1.41 21.65
C SER A 233 -18.16 -2.79 21.23
N VAL A 234 -17.48 -3.87 21.66
CA VAL A 234 -17.98 -5.25 21.51
C VAL A 234 -19.10 -5.54 22.51
N VAL A 235 -18.96 -5.08 23.75
CA VAL A 235 -20.01 -5.22 24.79
C VAL A 235 -21.32 -4.56 24.36
N ALA A 236 -21.22 -3.40 23.72
CA ALA A 236 -22.35 -2.62 23.23
C ALA A 236 -23.03 -3.19 21.96
N GLN A 237 -22.57 -4.32 21.41
CA GLN A 237 -23.15 -4.87 20.18
C GLN A 237 -24.63 -5.26 20.37
N SER A 238 -25.45 -4.90 19.37
CA SER A 238 -26.87 -5.21 19.33
C SER A 238 -27.13 -6.71 19.22
N TRP A 239 -26.26 -7.44 18.52
CA TRP A 239 -26.30 -8.91 18.46
C TRP A 239 -25.93 -9.50 19.82
N GLN A 240 -26.86 -10.14 20.52
CA GLN A 240 -26.63 -10.51 21.93
C GLN A 240 -25.84 -11.82 22.12
N ASN A 241 -25.80 -12.70 21.13
CA ASN A 241 -25.10 -13.98 21.22
C ASN A 241 -23.72 -13.89 20.56
N TRP A 242 -22.76 -13.30 21.27
CA TRP A 242 -21.35 -13.26 20.90
C TRP A 242 -20.47 -13.84 22.01
N GLU A 243 -19.23 -14.17 21.67
CA GLU A 243 -18.13 -14.35 22.62
C GLU A 243 -16.94 -13.50 22.15
N LEU A 244 -16.19 -12.93 23.09
CA LEU A 244 -14.95 -12.19 22.78
C LEU A 244 -13.75 -13.04 23.22
N LEU A 245 -12.90 -13.39 22.26
CA LEU A 245 -11.66 -14.11 22.48
C LEU A 245 -10.54 -13.08 22.54
N LEU A 246 -10.25 -12.59 23.74
CA LEU A 246 -9.18 -11.64 24.01
C LEU A 246 -7.86 -12.41 24.17
N VAL A 247 -6.93 -12.25 23.24
CA VAL A 247 -5.64 -12.94 23.26
C VAL A 247 -4.51 -11.96 23.51
N ASP A 248 -3.87 -12.10 24.65
CA ASP A 248 -2.62 -11.43 25.00
C ASP A 248 -1.43 -12.18 24.39
N ASP A 249 -0.71 -11.53 23.48
CA ASP A 249 0.50 -12.04 22.79
C ASP A 249 1.74 -11.91 23.68
N ALA A 250 1.65 -12.49 24.89
CA ALA A 250 2.68 -12.57 25.91
C ALA A 250 3.17 -11.21 26.47
N SER A 251 2.24 -10.36 26.89
CA SER A 251 2.59 -9.16 27.66
C SER A 251 3.15 -9.52 29.04
N GLY A 252 3.99 -8.62 29.59
CA GLY A 252 4.60 -8.80 30.91
C GLY A 252 3.57 -8.82 32.06
N PRO A 253 3.98 -9.25 33.27
CA PRO A 253 3.10 -9.29 34.45
C PRO A 253 2.43 -7.95 34.79
N GLU A 254 3.07 -6.83 34.48
CA GLU A 254 2.57 -5.47 34.71
C GLU A 254 1.27 -5.16 33.95
N TYR A 255 0.96 -5.90 32.88
CA TYR A 255 -0.30 -5.77 32.13
C TYR A 255 -1.41 -6.69 32.67
N GLY A 256 -1.15 -7.45 33.73
CA GLY A 256 -2.12 -8.41 34.29
C GLY A 256 -3.40 -7.75 34.78
N GLU A 257 -3.30 -6.59 35.44
CA GLU A 257 -4.46 -5.88 35.98
C GLU A 257 -5.38 -5.36 34.88
N ILE A 258 -4.83 -4.70 33.85
CA ILE A 258 -5.63 -4.17 32.75
C ILE A 258 -6.32 -5.28 31.96
N LEU A 259 -5.64 -6.40 31.74
CA LEU A 259 -6.21 -7.59 31.08
C LEU A 259 -7.34 -8.21 31.92
N ALA A 260 -7.16 -8.29 33.25
CA ALA A 260 -8.18 -8.82 34.16
C ALA A 260 -9.41 -7.90 34.20
N ARG A 261 -9.21 -6.57 34.27
CA ARG A 261 -10.28 -5.57 34.19
C ARG A 261 -11.04 -5.69 32.88
N ALA A 262 -10.34 -5.79 31.75
CA ALA A 262 -10.97 -5.94 30.43
C ALA A 262 -11.81 -7.23 30.33
N ALA A 263 -11.30 -8.35 30.84
CA ALA A 263 -12.03 -9.61 30.87
C ALA A 263 -13.23 -9.59 31.82
N ALA A 264 -13.20 -8.78 32.88
CA ALA A 264 -14.29 -8.65 33.85
C ALA A 264 -15.44 -7.73 33.38
N LEU A 265 -15.30 -7.04 32.25
CA LEU A 265 -16.35 -6.15 31.73
C LEU A 265 -17.62 -6.91 31.32
N ASP A 266 -17.49 -8.16 30.88
CA ASP A 266 -18.63 -9.00 30.47
C ASP A 266 -18.26 -10.48 30.57
N GLU A 267 -19.18 -11.31 31.07
CA GLU A 267 -18.96 -12.75 31.26
C GLU A 267 -18.70 -13.54 29.95
N ARG A 268 -19.06 -12.96 28.80
CA ARG A 268 -18.82 -13.54 27.46
C ARG A 268 -17.38 -13.34 26.98
N ILE A 269 -16.53 -12.65 27.73
CA ILE A 269 -15.13 -12.40 27.39
C ILE A 269 -14.25 -13.52 27.96
N ARG A 270 -13.44 -14.12 27.09
CA ARG A 270 -12.47 -15.19 27.43
C ARG A 270 -11.07 -14.67 27.14
N LEU A 271 -10.27 -14.52 28.19
CA LEU A 271 -8.86 -14.12 28.11
C LEU A 271 -7.95 -15.34 27.91
N PHE A 272 -7.04 -15.26 26.93
CA PHE A 272 -5.96 -16.21 26.73
C PHE A 272 -4.62 -15.47 26.74
N ARG A 273 -3.62 -16.02 27.40
CA ARG A 273 -2.24 -15.48 27.39
C ARG A 273 -1.32 -16.46 26.69
N LEU A 274 -0.62 -15.99 25.67
CA LEU A 274 0.40 -16.79 24.98
C LEU A 274 1.69 -16.88 25.81
N PRO A 275 2.46 -17.97 25.67
CA PRO A 275 3.71 -18.16 26.41
C PRO A 275 4.85 -17.28 25.88
N GLU A 276 4.79 -16.88 24.61
CA GLU A 276 5.81 -16.06 23.95
C GLU A 276 5.18 -15.06 22.98
N ASN A 277 5.87 -13.94 22.75
CA ASN A 277 5.40 -12.92 21.82
C ASN A 277 5.65 -13.40 20.37
N SER A 278 4.60 -13.91 19.76
CA SER A 278 4.67 -14.68 18.53
C SER A 278 4.05 -13.91 17.33
N GLY A 279 3.43 -12.76 17.59
CA GLY A 279 2.83 -11.88 16.59
C GLY A 279 1.32 -12.09 16.43
N THR A 280 0.63 -11.07 15.91
CA THR A 280 -0.85 -11.01 15.86
C THR A 280 -1.48 -12.23 15.18
N TYR A 281 -0.90 -12.80 14.12
CA TYR A 281 -1.55 -13.89 13.39
C TYR A 281 -1.46 -15.23 14.11
N LYS A 282 -0.39 -15.49 14.86
CA LYS A 282 -0.35 -16.64 15.79
C LYS A 282 -1.37 -16.48 16.91
N ALA A 283 -1.52 -15.27 17.46
CA ALA A 283 -2.56 -14.96 18.45
C ALA A 283 -3.98 -15.11 17.87
N ARG A 284 -4.23 -14.66 16.63
CA ARG A 284 -5.50 -14.88 15.92
C ARG A 284 -5.76 -16.36 15.65
N ASN A 285 -4.73 -17.15 15.33
CA ASN A 285 -4.86 -18.60 15.17
C ASN A 285 -5.24 -19.29 16.47
N ARG A 286 -4.64 -18.88 17.61
CA ARG A 286 -5.05 -19.34 18.94
C ARG A 286 -6.54 -19.08 19.19
N ALA A 287 -7.02 -17.88 18.90
CA ALA A 287 -8.43 -17.54 19.03
C ALA A 287 -9.30 -18.36 18.06
N LEU A 288 -8.89 -18.52 16.80
CA LEU A 288 -9.64 -19.28 15.80
C LEU A 288 -9.78 -20.76 16.17
N MET A 289 -8.80 -21.35 16.86
CA MET A 289 -8.92 -22.70 17.44
C MET A 289 -9.99 -22.76 18.55
N GLU A 290 -10.07 -21.72 19.37
CA GLU A 290 -10.96 -21.62 20.53
C GLU A 290 -12.37 -21.12 20.22
N ALA A 291 -12.59 -20.63 19.00
CA ALA A 291 -13.86 -20.07 18.54
C ALA A 291 -14.96 -21.13 18.48
N LYS A 292 -16.08 -20.82 19.14
CA LYS A 292 -17.30 -21.64 19.21
C LYS A 292 -18.47 -21.01 18.42
N GLY A 293 -18.26 -19.84 17.83
CA GLY A 293 -19.22 -19.14 17.00
C GLY A 293 -19.42 -19.83 15.65
N VAL A 294 -20.64 -19.77 15.13
CA VAL A 294 -20.96 -20.17 13.74
C VAL A 294 -20.25 -19.22 12.77
N PHE A 295 -20.06 -17.97 13.18
CA PHE A 295 -19.29 -16.97 12.47
C PHE A 295 -18.14 -16.49 13.34
N THR A 296 -17.02 -16.14 12.71
CA THR A 296 -15.87 -15.50 13.34
C THR A 296 -15.57 -14.18 12.64
N THR A 297 -15.19 -13.15 13.41
CA THR A 297 -14.71 -11.86 12.91
C THR A 297 -13.60 -11.31 13.82
N GLY A 298 -12.92 -10.24 13.41
CA GLY A 298 -11.84 -9.61 14.18
C GLY A 298 -12.07 -8.13 14.45
N LEU A 299 -11.57 -7.66 15.59
CA LEU A 299 -11.43 -6.23 15.92
C LEU A 299 -10.04 -6.02 16.55
N ASP A 300 -9.31 -5.00 16.11
CA ASP A 300 -8.04 -4.66 16.75
C ASP A 300 -8.30 -4.01 18.11
N SER A 301 -7.37 -4.15 19.06
CA SER A 301 -7.59 -3.83 20.47
C SER A 301 -7.68 -2.33 20.78
N ASP A 302 -7.47 -1.47 19.80
CA ASP A 302 -7.49 0.00 19.89
C ASP A 302 -8.58 0.64 19.01
N ASP A 303 -9.28 -0.16 18.20
CA ASP A 303 -10.32 0.27 17.28
C ASP A 303 -11.70 0.31 17.95
N TRP A 304 -12.62 1.09 17.37
CA TRP A 304 -14.01 1.13 17.81
C TRP A 304 -14.94 0.55 16.75
N ALA A 305 -15.91 -0.27 17.17
CA ALA A 305 -16.93 -0.83 16.29
C ALA A 305 -18.33 -0.28 16.62
N HIS A 306 -19.09 0.06 15.57
CA HIS A 306 -20.47 0.52 15.69
C HIS A 306 -21.36 -0.54 16.38
N PRO A 307 -22.30 -0.19 17.29
CA PRO A 307 -23.17 -1.15 17.98
C PRO A 307 -23.95 -2.10 17.07
N ARG A 308 -24.22 -1.69 15.83
CA ARG A 308 -24.92 -2.50 14.80
C ARG A 308 -23.98 -3.26 13.85
N TRP A 309 -22.68 -3.31 14.14
CA TRP A 309 -21.67 -3.93 13.29
C TRP A 309 -21.97 -5.42 13.04
N LEU A 310 -22.10 -6.21 14.11
CA LEU A 310 -22.27 -7.66 13.99
C LEU A 310 -23.56 -8.05 13.25
N GLU A 311 -24.69 -7.43 13.59
CA GLU A 311 -25.98 -7.75 12.97
C GLU A 311 -26.02 -7.40 11.48
N ARG A 312 -25.43 -6.26 11.09
CA ARG A 312 -25.43 -5.80 9.69
C ARG A 312 -24.45 -6.60 8.86
N GLN A 313 -23.31 -6.99 9.43
CA GLN A 313 -22.31 -7.76 8.71
C GLN A 313 -22.73 -9.22 8.49
N VAL A 314 -23.43 -9.84 9.45
CA VAL A 314 -23.89 -11.23 9.34
C VAL A 314 -25.14 -11.38 8.48
N ALA A 315 -26.00 -10.36 8.40
CA ALA A 315 -27.31 -10.44 7.75
C ALA A 315 -27.29 -11.05 6.32
N PRO A 316 -26.35 -10.68 5.42
CA PRO A 316 -26.29 -11.29 4.09
C PRO A 316 -25.94 -12.78 4.13
N MET A 317 -25.13 -13.22 5.09
CA MET A 317 -24.76 -14.63 5.26
C MET A 317 -25.90 -15.46 5.88
N LEU A 318 -26.81 -14.82 6.63
CA LEU A 318 -28.04 -15.48 7.07
C LEU A 318 -29.01 -15.67 5.90
N ALA A 319 -29.09 -14.69 5.01
CA ALA A 319 -29.97 -14.73 3.83
C ALA A 319 -29.47 -15.70 2.74
N ASP A 320 -28.15 -15.86 2.61
CA ASP A 320 -27.53 -16.73 1.61
C ASP A 320 -26.49 -17.67 2.24
N PRO A 321 -26.83 -18.96 2.41
CA PRO A 321 -25.91 -19.99 2.88
C PRO A 321 -24.63 -20.13 2.03
N ALA A 322 -24.67 -19.77 0.74
CA ALA A 322 -23.51 -19.83 -0.15
C ALA A 322 -22.48 -18.72 0.11
N LEU A 323 -22.87 -17.64 0.81
CA LEU A 323 -21.92 -16.66 1.30
C LEU A 323 -21.17 -17.21 2.50
N VAL A 324 -19.84 -17.24 2.37
CA VAL A 324 -18.94 -17.74 3.41
C VAL A 324 -18.19 -16.59 4.09
N MET A 325 -18.01 -15.44 3.43
CA MET A 325 -17.40 -14.25 4.02
C MET A 325 -18.06 -12.93 3.61
N THR A 326 -18.18 -12.02 4.57
CA THR A 326 -18.56 -10.61 4.36
C THR A 326 -17.50 -9.68 4.93
N PHE A 327 -17.38 -8.49 4.33
CA PHE A 327 -16.50 -7.43 4.85
C PHE A 327 -17.02 -6.06 4.46
N ALA A 328 -16.65 -5.04 5.22
CA ALA A 328 -17.06 -3.66 5.01
C ALA A 328 -15.85 -2.74 4.91
N ASN A 329 -16.10 -1.44 4.73
CA ASN A 329 -15.05 -0.44 4.88
C ASN A 329 -14.84 -0.09 6.36
N CYS A 330 -13.68 0.51 6.64
CA CYS A 330 -13.40 1.27 7.84
C CYS A 330 -13.10 2.73 7.47
N ILE A 331 -13.14 3.61 8.46
CA ILE A 331 -12.53 4.94 8.39
C ILE A 331 -11.31 4.98 9.31
N ARG A 332 -10.24 5.66 8.89
CA ARG A 332 -9.01 5.85 9.69
C ARG A 332 -8.94 7.28 10.20
N VAL A 333 -8.81 7.42 11.51
CA VAL A 333 -8.82 8.72 12.18
C VAL A 333 -7.76 8.76 13.27
N ARG A 334 -7.33 9.96 13.64
CA ARG A 334 -6.50 10.19 14.83
C ARG A 334 -7.37 10.12 16.09
N GLU A 335 -6.72 10.24 17.24
CA GLU A 335 -7.37 10.24 18.56
C GLU A 335 -8.36 11.40 18.78
N ASP A 336 -8.13 12.53 18.11
CA ASP A 336 -9.05 13.66 18.06
C ASP A 336 -10.20 13.48 17.04
N LEU A 337 -10.24 12.36 16.32
CA LEU A 337 -11.19 12.06 15.23
C LEU A 337 -10.96 12.84 13.92
N THR A 338 -9.81 13.53 13.78
CA THR A 338 -9.41 14.07 12.48
C THR A 338 -9.11 12.97 11.48
N ALA A 339 -9.51 13.18 10.23
CA ALA A 339 -9.29 12.20 9.18
C ALA A 339 -7.80 12.11 8.80
N VAL A 340 -7.32 10.88 8.56
CA VAL A 340 -5.94 10.72 8.07
C VAL A 340 -5.88 10.86 6.57
N HIS A 341 -5.30 11.97 6.12
CA HIS A 341 -5.18 12.28 4.69
C HIS A 341 -3.98 11.62 4.00
N THR A 342 -3.02 11.10 4.76
CA THR A 342 -1.76 10.63 4.19
C THR A 342 -1.80 9.14 3.83
N GLY A 343 -1.20 8.80 2.68
CA GLY A 343 -0.77 7.43 2.37
C GLY A 343 -1.84 6.42 1.99
N ARG A 344 -3.07 6.53 2.50
CA ARG A 344 -4.16 5.57 2.25
C ARG A 344 -5.49 6.29 2.05
N PRO A 345 -6.48 5.63 1.43
CA PRO A 345 -7.85 6.13 1.42
C PRO A 345 -8.37 6.35 2.85
N VAL A 346 -8.97 7.53 3.10
CA VAL A 346 -9.65 7.86 4.37
C VAL A 346 -10.63 6.76 4.77
N GLN A 347 -11.44 6.30 3.81
CA GLN A 347 -12.22 5.08 3.91
C GLN A 347 -11.69 4.00 2.96
N GLY A 348 -11.52 2.79 3.48
CA GLY A 348 -11.06 1.64 2.69
C GLY A 348 -11.53 0.30 3.25
N PRO A 349 -11.39 -0.79 2.49
CA PRO A 349 -11.74 -2.12 2.96
C PRO A 349 -10.94 -2.49 4.23
N ARG A 350 -11.60 -3.12 5.19
CA ARG A 350 -10.97 -3.58 6.44
C ARG A 350 -10.74 -5.10 6.39
N SER A 351 -9.46 -5.50 6.35
CA SER A 351 -9.04 -6.90 6.29
C SER A 351 -9.06 -7.62 7.64
N THR A 352 -8.98 -6.89 8.76
CA THR A 352 -9.05 -7.49 10.12
C THR A 352 -10.48 -7.79 10.57
N SER A 353 -11.46 -6.98 10.13
CA SER A 353 -12.89 -7.12 10.44
C SER A 353 -13.67 -7.87 9.36
N VAL A 354 -13.01 -8.81 8.67
CA VAL A 354 -13.71 -9.77 7.83
C VAL A 354 -14.51 -10.73 8.71
N MET A 355 -15.76 -10.97 8.37
CA MET A 355 -16.60 -11.97 9.04
C MET A 355 -16.72 -13.18 8.13
N PHE A 356 -16.54 -14.38 8.67
CA PHE A 356 -16.64 -15.61 7.91
C PHE A 356 -17.31 -16.74 8.70
N ARG A 357 -17.79 -17.77 7.98
CA ARG A 357 -18.28 -19.00 8.61
C ARG A 357 -17.11 -19.79 9.18
N THR A 358 -17.13 -20.05 10.48
CA THR A 358 -15.99 -20.60 11.21
C THR A 358 -15.60 -21.99 10.70
N GLU A 359 -16.55 -22.92 10.65
CA GLU A 359 -16.31 -24.33 10.29
C GLU A 359 -15.84 -24.51 8.84
N PRO A 360 -16.53 -23.98 7.80
CA PRO A 360 -16.04 -24.09 6.42
C PRO A 360 -14.63 -23.55 6.22
N VAL A 361 -14.28 -22.45 6.89
CA VAL A 361 -12.93 -21.87 6.83
C VAL A 361 -11.92 -22.78 7.52
N ARG A 362 -12.20 -23.22 8.73
CA ARG A 362 -11.32 -24.12 9.49
C ARG A 362 -11.04 -25.42 8.73
N GLU A 363 -12.05 -25.99 8.05
CA GLU A 363 -11.93 -27.25 7.32
C GLU A 363 -11.23 -27.14 5.97
N ARG A 364 -11.46 -26.05 5.21
CA ARG A 364 -11.00 -25.96 3.81
C ARG A 364 -9.82 -25.02 3.58
N MET A 365 -9.62 -24.08 4.49
CA MET A 365 -8.59 -23.04 4.39
C MET A 365 -7.65 -23.08 5.61
N GLY A 366 -8.12 -23.53 6.77
CA GLY A 366 -7.35 -23.58 7.99
C GLY A 366 -7.14 -22.19 8.58
N TYR A 367 -5.88 -21.85 8.87
CA TYR A 367 -5.52 -20.73 9.73
C TYR A 367 -4.86 -19.57 8.97
N PHE A 368 -4.62 -18.44 9.64
CA PHE A 368 -3.81 -17.36 9.08
C PHE A 368 -2.37 -17.83 8.90
N ASP A 369 -1.68 -17.32 7.88
CA ASP A 369 -0.22 -17.48 7.81
C ASP A 369 0.41 -16.89 9.09
N ALA A 370 1.14 -17.71 9.85
CA ALA A 370 1.69 -17.45 11.18
C ALA A 370 2.91 -16.52 11.12
N LEU A 371 2.70 -15.36 10.51
CA LEU A 371 3.65 -14.26 10.41
C LEU A 371 3.42 -13.24 11.52
N ARG A 372 4.28 -12.23 11.58
CA ARG A 372 4.08 -11.09 12.48
C ARG A 372 3.26 -9.98 11.82
N LYS A 373 3.30 -9.86 10.48
CA LYS A 373 2.66 -8.76 9.72
C LYS A 373 2.16 -9.23 8.35
N GLY A 374 1.04 -8.65 7.90
CA GLY A 374 0.54 -8.73 6.51
C GLY A 374 -0.31 -9.95 6.14
N ALA A 375 -0.50 -10.94 7.02
CA ALA A 375 -1.27 -12.14 6.71
C ALA A 375 -2.80 -11.95 6.67
N ASP A 376 -3.32 -10.79 7.06
CA ASP A 376 -4.75 -10.44 6.94
C ASP A 376 -5.15 -10.24 5.47
N THR A 377 -4.28 -9.56 4.72
CA THR A 377 -4.42 -9.39 3.27
C THR A 377 -4.29 -10.74 2.58
N GLU A 378 -3.32 -11.56 3.00
CA GLU A 378 -3.17 -12.94 2.54
C GLU A 378 -4.47 -13.73 2.70
N PHE A 379 -4.96 -13.80 3.94
CA PHE A 379 -6.15 -14.53 4.32
C PHE A 379 -7.38 -14.11 3.48
N HIS A 380 -7.65 -12.80 3.37
CA HIS A 380 -8.77 -12.27 2.58
C HIS A 380 -8.75 -12.78 1.13
N PHE A 381 -7.59 -12.83 0.49
CA PHE A 381 -7.52 -13.20 -0.91
C PHE A 381 -7.35 -14.69 -1.15
N ARG A 382 -6.72 -15.43 -0.23
CA ARG A 382 -6.73 -16.89 -0.27
C ARG A 382 -8.14 -17.42 -0.10
N PHE A 383 -8.95 -16.77 0.72
CA PHE A 383 -10.39 -17.04 0.81
C PHE A 383 -11.06 -17.07 -0.58
N LYS A 384 -10.82 -16.04 -1.39
CA LYS A 384 -11.35 -15.96 -2.76
C LYS A 384 -10.81 -17.06 -3.68
N ALA A 385 -9.59 -17.54 -3.44
CA ALA A 385 -9.01 -18.64 -4.20
C ALA A 385 -9.61 -19.99 -3.81
N VAL A 386 -9.87 -20.23 -2.51
CA VAL A 386 -10.40 -21.49 -1.96
C VAL A 386 -11.92 -21.62 -2.16
N PHE A 387 -12.69 -20.57 -1.86
CA PHE A 387 -14.16 -20.59 -1.90
C PHE A 387 -14.76 -20.00 -3.18
N GLY A 388 -13.96 -19.29 -3.96
CA GLY A 388 -14.41 -18.56 -5.15
C GLY A 388 -14.99 -17.18 -4.84
N ASN A 389 -14.93 -16.29 -5.82
CA ASN A 389 -15.35 -14.88 -5.66
C ASN A 389 -16.82 -14.71 -5.25
N ARG A 390 -17.71 -15.64 -5.63
CA ARG A 390 -19.14 -15.58 -5.30
C ARG A 390 -19.43 -15.85 -3.82
N ALA A 391 -18.52 -16.51 -3.11
CA ALA A 391 -18.65 -16.77 -1.68
C ALA A 391 -18.28 -15.56 -0.79
N VAL A 392 -17.79 -14.47 -1.41
CA VAL A 392 -17.29 -13.28 -0.73
C VAL A 392 -18.12 -12.06 -1.12
N LYS A 393 -18.67 -11.35 -0.12
CA LYS A 393 -19.46 -10.14 -0.35
C LYS A 393 -18.88 -8.93 0.37
N LYS A 394 -18.54 -7.88 -0.40
CA LYS A 394 -18.29 -6.55 0.17
C LYS A 394 -19.62 -5.86 0.43
N LEU A 395 -19.81 -5.33 1.63
CA LEU A 395 -20.95 -4.51 1.99
C LEU A 395 -20.68 -3.08 1.49
N GLN A 396 -21.21 -2.76 0.32
CA GLN A 396 -20.92 -1.49 -0.36
C GLN A 396 -21.54 -0.32 0.40
N GLY A 397 -20.76 0.75 0.57
CA GLY A 397 -21.19 1.95 1.31
C GLY A 397 -21.22 1.80 2.82
N GLU A 398 -21.04 0.58 3.35
CA GLU A 398 -21.05 0.33 4.79
C GLU A 398 -19.66 0.58 5.41
N VAL A 399 -19.66 1.37 6.49
CA VAL A 399 -18.52 1.56 7.37
C VAL A 399 -18.97 1.14 8.77
N PHE A 400 -18.24 0.22 9.40
CA PHE A 400 -18.61 -0.27 10.74
C PHE A 400 -17.58 0.00 11.81
N THR A 401 -16.34 0.31 11.43
CA THR A 401 -15.23 0.44 12.36
C THR A 401 -14.49 1.75 12.13
N LEU A 402 -14.25 2.47 13.21
CA LEU A 402 -13.29 3.57 13.27
C LEU A 402 -11.95 2.99 13.70
N VAL A 403 -10.93 3.19 12.86
CA VAL A 403 -9.58 2.70 13.10
C VAL A 403 -8.77 3.79 13.79
N ARG A 404 -8.27 3.50 14.99
CA ARG A 404 -7.45 4.45 15.74
C ARG A 404 -6.06 4.51 15.14
N LEU A 405 -5.57 5.72 14.90
CA LEU A 405 -4.17 5.96 14.55
C LEU A 405 -3.52 6.76 15.68
N ALA A 406 -2.98 6.03 16.65
CA ALA A 406 -2.14 6.55 17.73
C ALA A 406 -0.66 6.19 17.46
N GLY A 407 0.23 7.19 17.54
CA GLY A 407 1.69 6.99 17.51
C GLY A 407 2.27 6.08 16.41
N ASP A 408 3.29 5.31 16.77
CA ASP A 408 3.97 4.31 15.94
C ASP A 408 3.14 3.02 15.84
N THR A 409 2.39 2.82 14.75
CA THR A 409 1.68 1.55 14.51
C THR A 409 2.65 0.42 14.09
N LEU A 410 2.23 -0.85 14.22
CA LEU A 410 2.99 -2.00 13.68
C LEU A 410 3.38 -1.84 12.21
N THR A 411 2.64 -1.04 11.44
CA THR A 411 2.88 -0.80 10.02
C THR A 411 3.54 0.55 9.70
N SER A 412 3.69 1.48 10.67
CA SER A 412 4.15 2.86 10.40
C SER A 412 5.55 2.92 9.80
N ARG A 413 6.42 1.97 10.14
CA ARG A 413 7.80 1.86 9.61
C ARG A 413 7.90 1.16 8.26
N GLU A 414 6.82 0.52 7.80
CA GLU A 414 6.81 -0.26 6.56
C GLU A 414 5.83 0.27 5.52
N ILE A 415 4.90 1.14 5.90
CA ILE A 415 3.96 1.79 5.00
C ILE A 415 3.95 3.26 5.40
N ASP A 416 4.20 4.11 4.43
CA ASP A 416 4.23 5.57 4.60
C ASP A 416 3.36 6.20 3.50
N ASN A 417 3.48 7.50 3.29
CA ASN A 417 2.68 8.29 2.38
C ASN A 417 2.82 7.84 0.90
N GLY A 418 2.08 6.79 0.51
CA GLY A 418 2.08 6.18 -0.82
C GLY A 418 3.20 5.17 -1.05
N TRP A 419 4.08 4.97 -0.08
CA TRP A 419 5.20 4.03 -0.15
C TRP A 419 4.97 2.80 0.72
N GLN A 420 5.50 1.66 0.29
CA GLN A 420 5.46 0.40 1.00
C GLN A 420 6.83 -0.27 0.97
N HIS A 421 7.24 -0.84 2.10
CA HIS A 421 8.50 -1.56 2.25
C HIS A 421 8.59 -2.70 1.23
N PRO A 422 9.71 -2.85 0.49
CA PRO A 422 9.86 -3.86 -0.55
C PRO A 422 9.59 -5.29 -0.09
N SER A 423 9.94 -5.65 1.15
CA SER A 423 9.59 -6.97 1.72
C SER A 423 8.08 -7.22 1.81
N ARG A 424 7.25 -6.19 2.05
CA ARG A 424 5.79 -6.38 2.01
C ARG A 424 5.30 -6.58 0.57
N SER A 425 5.88 -5.87 -0.40
CA SER A 425 5.58 -6.07 -1.84
C SER A 425 6.02 -7.45 -2.33
N ALA A 426 7.15 -7.96 -1.83
CA ALA A 426 7.62 -9.32 -2.09
C ALA A 426 6.66 -10.36 -1.51
N TYR A 427 6.23 -10.18 -0.26
CA TYR A 427 5.21 -11.04 0.34
C TYR A 427 3.89 -10.99 -0.43
N GLN A 428 3.41 -9.79 -0.82
CA GLN A 428 2.24 -9.59 -1.67
C GLN A 428 2.31 -10.38 -2.98
N SER A 429 3.48 -10.36 -3.62
CA SER A 429 3.76 -11.11 -4.84
C SER A 429 3.75 -12.63 -4.59
N ALA A 430 4.38 -13.08 -3.49
CA ALA A 430 4.41 -14.49 -3.10
C ALA A 430 2.99 -15.04 -2.93
N HIS A 431 2.12 -14.38 -2.15
CA HIS A 431 0.79 -14.92 -1.95
C HIS A 431 -0.11 -14.74 -3.18
N GLN A 432 0.18 -13.78 -4.10
CA GLN A 432 -0.51 -13.72 -5.38
C GLN A 432 -0.20 -14.94 -6.25
N HIS A 433 1.08 -15.28 -6.38
CA HIS A 433 1.54 -16.48 -7.07
C HIS A 433 0.90 -17.74 -6.47
N TRP A 434 0.92 -17.87 -5.14
CA TRP A 434 0.29 -18.99 -4.45
C TRP A 434 -1.23 -19.07 -4.70
N ARG A 435 -1.95 -17.95 -4.69
CA ARG A 435 -3.38 -17.88 -5.04
C ARG A 435 -3.66 -18.37 -6.46
N GLU A 436 -2.77 -18.11 -7.41
CA GLU A 436 -2.90 -18.63 -8.78
C GLU A 436 -2.70 -20.15 -8.83
N ARG A 437 -1.76 -20.69 -8.05
CA ARG A 437 -1.56 -22.15 -7.89
C ARG A 437 -2.79 -22.82 -7.28
N ILE A 438 -3.40 -22.23 -6.25
CA ILE A 438 -4.65 -22.74 -5.65
C ILE A 438 -5.76 -22.81 -6.69
N ARG A 439 -5.98 -21.73 -7.46
CA ARG A 439 -7.02 -21.70 -8.52
C ARG A 439 -6.79 -22.73 -9.62
N ARG A 440 -5.54 -23.13 -9.87
CA ARG A 440 -5.16 -24.16 -10.84
C ARG A 440 -5.18 -25.58 -10.26
N GLY A 441 -5.52 -25.74 -8.97
CA GLY A 441 -5.48 -27.03 -8.28
C GLY A 441 -4.07 -27.56 -8.00
N GLN A 442 -3.06 -26.68 -8.01
CA GLN A 442 -1.65 -27.01 -7.77
C GLN A 442 -1.23 -26.83 -6.30
N SER A 443 -2.15 -26.34 -5.46
CA SER A 443 -2.01 -26.18 -4.02
C SER A 443 -3.41 -26.21 -3.39
N SER A 444 -3.53 -26.70 -2.15
CA SER A 444 -4.80 -26.74 -1.43
C SER A 444 -5.22 -25.36 -0.90
N GLY A 445 -4.26 -24.49 -0.60
CA GLY A 445 -4.52 -23.27 0.16
C GLY A 445 -4.84 -23.52 1.64
N PHE A 446 -4.61 -24.73 2.14
CA PHE A 446 -4.80 -25.08 3.54
C PHE A 446 -3.55 -24.72 4.35
N ILE A 447 -3.73 -24.05 5.50
CA ILE A 447 -2.65 -23.78 6.45
C ILE A 447 -3.00 -24.44 7.78
N GLU A 448 -2.14 -25.34 8.25
CA GLU A 448 -2.24 -26.00 9.56
C GLU A 448 -2.05 -25.00 10.71
N ALA A 449 -2.60 -25.32 11.89
CA ALA A 449 -2.58 -24.42 13.04
C ALA A 449 -1.16 -24.12 13.56
N ASP A 450 -0.28 -25.12 13.54
CA ASP A 450 1.12 -25.03 13.96
C ASP A 450 2.06 -24.58 12.83
N GLN A 451 1.62 -24.72 11.58
CA GLN A 451 2.31 -24.33 10.35
C GLN A 451 3.78 -24.79 10.32
N VAL A 452 3.99 -26.10 10.48
CA VAL A 452 5.33 -26.71 10.40
C VAL A 452 5.96 -26.53 9.01
N GLU A 453 5.15 -26.62 7.94
CA GLU A 453 5.60 -26.47 6.56
C GLU A 453 5.02 -25.20 5.90
N ARG A 454 5.78 -24.61 4.97
CA ARG A 454 5.39 -23.40 4.22
C ARG A 454 5.49 -23.61 2.72
N GLU A 455 4.34 -23.61 2.04
CA GLU A 455 4.30 -23.53 0.57
C GLU A 455 4.53 -22.11 0.02
N LEU A 456 4.39 -21.11 0.89
CA LEU A 456 4.43 -19.69 0.55
C LEU A 456 5.72 -19.06 1.07
N TYR A 457 6.47 -18.41 0.18
CA TYR A 457 7.64 -17.63 0.57
C TYR A 457 7.24 -16.43 1.45
N ALA A 458 7.88 -16.32 2.61
CA ALA A 458 7.73 -15.21 3.53
C ALA A 458 9.08 -14.50 3.75
N PRO A 459 9.22 -13.24 3.30
CA PRO A 459 10.41 -12.44 3.56
C PRO A 459 10.74 -12.34 5.05
N SER A 460 12.03 -12.21 5.37
CA SER A 460 12.53 -12.17 6.75
C SER A 460 11.85 -11.12 7.62
N LEU A 461 11.62 -9.90 7.11
CA LEU A 461 10.88 -8.87 7.84
C LEU A 461 9.46 -9.30 8.22
N SER A 462 8.73 -9.99 7.34
CA SER A 462 7.37 -10.50 7.59
C SER A 462 7.36 -11.56 8.70
N ARG A 463 8.46 -12.32 8.83
CA ARG A 463 8.70 -13.31 9.90
C ARG A 463 9.22 -12.68 11.20
N GLY A 464 9.53 -11.38 11.22
CA GLY A 464 10.11 -10.70 12.38
C GLY A 464 11.64 -10.70 12.44
N ILE A 465 12.30 -11.16 11.39
CA ILE A 465 13.75 -11.25 11.31
C ILE A 465 14.27 -9.98 10.65
N ARG A 466 15.07 -9.19 11.37
CA ARG A 466 15.76 -8.02 10.80
C ARG A 466 17.05 -8.47 10.13
N LEU A 467 17.31 -7.90 8.95
CA LEU A 467 18.56 -8.10 8.23
C LEU A 467 19.62 -7.03 8.58
N ASP A 468 19.24 -5.96 9.29
CA ASP A 468 20.17 -4.89 9.67
C ASP A 468 21.42 -5.43 10.38
N GLY A 469 22.60 -5.01 9.92
CA GLY A 469 23.90 -5.44 10.42
C GLY A 469 24.36 -6.80 9.90
N ARG A 470 23.58 -7.48 9.05
CA ARG A 470 24.02 -8.72 8.40
C ARG A 470 25.01 -8.42 7.29
N GLU A 471 25.97 -9.33 7.16
CA GLU A 471 26.96 -9.34 6.10
C GLU A 471 26.68 -10.52 5.16
N PHE A 472 26.74 -10.26 3.86
CA PHE A 472 26.62 -11.23 2.80
C PHE A 472 27.97 -11.44 2.12
N ASP A 473 28.28 -12.68 1.77
CA ASP A 473 29.43 -12.97 0.92
C ASP A 473 29.15 -12.45 -0.50
N GLU A 474 27.92 -12.65 -0.97
CA GLU A 474 27.46 -12.17 -2.28
C GLU A 474 26.05 -11.57 -2.22
N LEU A 475 25.88 -10.36 -2.76
CA LEU A 475 24.58 -9.70 -2.89
C LEU A 475 24.31 -9.37 -4.36
N TYR A 476 23.21 -9.90 -4.89
CA TYR A 476 22.83 -9.70 -6.29
C TYR A 476 21.73 -8.65 -6.40
N VAL A 477 21.98 -7.59 -7.18
CA VAL A 477 21.04 -6.49 -7.43
C VAL A 477 20.39 -6.70 -8.78
N LEU A 478 19.07 -6.96 -8.79
CA LEU A 478 18.31 -7.25 -10.00
C LEU A 478 16.87 -6.71 -9.96
N ASP A 479 16.28 -6.53 -11.14
CA ASP A 479 14.87 -6.20 -11.28
C ASP A 479 14.01 -7.47 -11.33
N CYS A 480 13.59 -7.94 -10.16
CA CYS A 480 12.77 -9.14 -9.97
C CYS A 480 11.36 -9.08 -10.61
N ARG A 481 10.97 -8.00 -11.27
CA ARG A 481 9.69 -7.86 -12.00
C ARG A 481 9.72 -8.54 -13.38
N PHE A 482 10.91 -8.90 -13.86
CA PHE A 482 11.16 -9.43 -15.20
C PHE A 482 11.93 -10.75 -15.18
N TRP A 483 11.84 -11.49 -16.28
CA TRP A 483 12.43 -12.82 -16.43
C TRP A 483 13.16 -12.94 -17.77
N GLU A 484 14.29 -12.22 -17.87
CA GLU A 484 15.17 -12.15 -19.04
C GLU A 484 16.50 -12.88 -18.74
N ASP A 485 17.41 -12.96 -19.71
CA ASP A 485 18.67 -13.71 -19.60
C ASP A 485 19.53 -13.24 -18.42
N GLY A 486 19.49 -11.94 -18.10
CA GLY A 486 20.16 -11.37 -16.93
C GLY A 486 19.65 -11.96 -15.61
N GLN A 487 18.32 -12.05 -15.41
CA GLN A 487 17.77 -12.62 -14.19
C GLN A 487 17.98 -14.14 -14.11
N ARG A 488 17.89 -14.86 -15.24
CA ARG A 488 18.16 -16.31 -15.28
C ARG A 488 19.60 -16.61 -14.86
N ARG A 489 20.57 -15.96 -15.50
CA ARG A 489 22.00 -16.10 -15.18
C ARG A 489 22.29 -15.70 -13.73
N ALA A 490 21.67 -14.64 -13.23
CA ALA A 490 21.84 -14.23 -11.84
C ALA A 490 21.36 -15.31 -10.86
N LEU A 491 20.19 -15.91 -11.11
CA LEU A 491 19.68 -16.97 -10.24
C LEU A 491 20.53 -18.24 -10.28
N ASP A 492 21.10 -18.59 -11.44
CA ASP A 492 22.04 -19.72 -11.53
C ASP A 492 23.28 -19.47 -10.66
N LEU A 493 23.86 -18.28 -10.71
CA LEU A 493 25.01 -17.91 -9.89
C LEU A 493 24.67 -17.80 -8.39
N VAL A 494 23.49 -17.28 -8.05
CA VAL A 494 22.99 -17.25 -6.66
C VAL A 494 22.90 -18.67 -6.12
N ARG A 495 22.38 -19.61 -6.92
CA ARG A 495 22.28 -21.03 -6.54
C ARG A 495 23.67 -21.63 -6.32
N GLU A 496 24.58 -21.46 -7.28
CA GLU A 496 25.97 -21.94 -7.15
C GLU A 496 26.67 -21.40 -5.90
N ALA A 497 26.50 -20.11 -5.60
CA ALA A 497 27.07 -19.48 -4.42
C ALA A 497 26.45 -20.03 -3.12
N ALA A 498 25.12 -20.18 -3.07
CA ALA A 498 24.42 -20.73 -1.92
C ALA A 498 24.80 -22.20 -1.66
N ASP A 499 24.89 -23.01 -2.71
CA ASP A 499 25.31 -24.42 -2.65
C ASP A 499 26.78 -24.56 -2.20
N ALA A 500 27.61 -23.56 -2.49
CA ALA A 500 28.98 -23.45 -1.98
C ALA A 500 29.07 -22.98 -0.52
N GLY A 501 27.93 -22.80 0.17
CA GLY A 501 27.87 -22.41 1.58
C GLY A 501 28.06 -20.91 1.86
N LYS A 502 27.99 -20.06 0.83
CA LYS A 502 28.11 -18.59 0.97
C LYS A 502 26.80 -17.98 1.46
N ARG A 503 26.85 -16.96 2.30
CA ARG A 503 25.68 -16.14 2.64
C ARG A 503 25.30 -15.29 1.44
N VAL A 504 24.18 -15.61 0.79
CA VAL A 504 23.74 -14.92 -0.44
C VAL A 504 22.45 -14.15 -0.23
N GLY A 505 22.39 -12.94 -0.81
CA GLY A 505 21.19 -12.12 -0.84
C GLY A 505 20.76 -11.76 -2.27
N ILE A 506 19.46 -11.57 -2.47
CA ILE A 506 18.86 -10.98 -3.66
C ILE A 506 18.22 -9.63 -3.28
N ALA A 507 18.69 -8.55 -3.89
CA ALA A 507 18.13 -7.22 -3.76
C ALA A 507 17.27 -6.85 -4.98
N HIS A 508 15.97 -6.66 -4.76
CA HIS A 508 15.08 -6.15 -5.80
C HIS A 508 15.20 -4.63 -5.93
N VAL A 509 15.68 -4.18 -7.09
CA VAL A 509 15.69 -2.76 -7.48
C VAL A 509 14.91 -2.58 -8.78
N GLU A 510 13.98 -1.63 -8.81
CA GLU A 510 13.25 -1.30 -10.03
C GLU A 510 14.11 -0.45 -10.97
N SER A 511 14.26 -0.90 -12.23
CA SER A 511 14.90 -0.09 -13.27
C SER A 511 14.04 1.12 -13.65
N LEU A 512 14.68 2.29 -13.73
CA LEU A 512 14.07 3.53 -14.20
C LEU A 512 13.91 3.59 -15.73
N LEU A 513 14.40 2.58 -16.47
CA LEU A 513 14.09 2.40 -17.90
C LEU A 513 12.68 1.84 -18.15
N ARG A 514 12.02 1.33 -17.09
CA ARG A 514 10.72 0.67 -17.15
C ARG A 514 9.79 1.18 -16.04
N LEU A 515 9.43 2.46 -16.12
CA LEU A 515 8.49 3.09 -15.20
C LEU A 515 7.10 2.46 -15.31
N ARG A 516 6.39 2.37 -14.18
CA ARG A 516 5.04 1.79 -14.09
C ARG A 516 4.19 2.60 -13.13
N ASP A 517 2.96 2.85 -13.54
CA ASP A 517 1.89 3.43 -12.73
C ASP A 517 1.44 2.50 -11.61
N GLU A 518 1.46 1.18 -11.85
CA GLU A 518 1.10 0.17 -10.85
C GLU A 518 2.30 -0.64 -10.35
N LEU A 519 2.17 -1.17 -9.12
CA LEU A 519 3.11 -2.15 -8.58
C LEU A 519 3.05 -3.42 -9.44
N ARG A 520 4.17 -3.81 -10.04
CA ARG A 520 4.30 -5.07 -10.76
C ARG A 520 4.86 -6.13 -9.83
N HIS A 521 4.16 -7.25 -9.72
CA HIS A 521 4.55 -8.35 -8.87
C HIS A 521 5.87 -9.01 -9.31
N LEU A 522 6.60 -9.52 -8.32
CA LEU A 522 7.81 -10.30 -8.56
C LEU A 522 7.48 -11.55 -9.38
N ARG A 523 8.44 -11.98 -10.20
CA ARG A 523 8.26 -13.14 -11.08
C ARG A 523 8.08 -14.44 -10.30
N PRO A 524 7.11 -15.31 -10.68
CA PRO A 524 6.93 -16.65 -10.12
C PRO A 524 8.23 -17.44 -9.99
N GLU A 525 9.08 -17.40 -11.02
CA GLU A 525 10.34 -18.14 -11.06
C GLU A 525 11.31 -17.71 -9.94
N ILE A 526 11.31 -16.43 -9.58
CA ILE A 526 12.13 -15.89 -8.48
C ILE A 526 11.50 -16.24 -7.12
N LEU A 527 10.17 -16.19 -7.03
CA LEU A 527 9.43 -16.51 -5.80
C LEU A 527 9.54 -18.00 -5.45
N ASP A 528 9.40 -18.88 -6.45
CA ASP A 528 9.59 -20.33 -6.29
C ASP A 528 11.03 -20.63 -5.85
N PHE A 529 12.04 -20.01 -6.49
CA PHE A 529 13.43 -20.12 -6.08
C PHE A 529 13.67 -19.68 -4.62
N LEU A 530 13.17 -18.51 -4.23
CA LEU A 530 13.29 -18.01 -2.86
C LEU A 530 12.61 -18.96 -1.86
N ASN A 531 11.43 -19.49 -2.20
CA ASN A 531 10.72 -20.45 -1.37
C ASN A 531 11.52 -21.74 -1.20
N GLU A 532 12.00 -22.34 -2.29
CA GLU A 532 12.82 -23.56 -2.28
C GLU A 532 14.09 -23.34 -1.44
N SER A 533 14.80 -22.23 -1.65
CA SER A 533 16.02 -21.92 -0.90
C SER A 533 15.77 -21.79 0.60
N SER A 534 14.60 -21.31 1.01
CA SER A 534 14.28 -21.09 2.43
C SER A 534 14.16 -22.38 3.26
N HIS A 535 14.05 -23.53 2.59
CA HIS A 535 14.02 -24.86 3.21
C HIS A 535 15.39 -25.56 3.18
N GLY A 536 16.38 -24.98 2.47
CA GLY A 536 17.73 -25.52 2.36
C GLY A 536 18.63 -25.15 3.56
N PRO A 537 19.84 -25.76 3.65
CA PRO A 537 20.78 -25.51 4.74
C PRO A 537 21.37 -24.09 4.73
N ASN A 538 21.30 -23.40 3.59
CA ASN A 538 21.84 -22.07 3.41
C ASN A 538 20.85 -21.19 2.62
N PRO A 539 19.86 -20.59 3.30
CA PRO A 539 18.77 -19.90 2.64
C PRO A 539 19.21 -18.58 1.99
N VAL A 540 18.65 -18.30 0.81
CA VAL A 540 18.87 -17.01 0.13
C VAL A 540 17.92 -15.98 0.70
N GLU A 541 18.45 -14.84 1.13
CA GLU A 541 17.66 -13.77 1.73
C GLU A 541 17.18 -12.76 0.68
N PHE A 542 15.92 -12.36 0.76
CA PHE A 542 15.44 -11.18 0.04
C PHE A 542 15.82 -9.92 0.83
N VAL A 543 16.68 -9.11 0.23
CA VAL A 543 17.21 -7.87 0.81
C VAL A 543 16.44 -6.70 0.21
N ALA A 544 15.77 -5.90 1.03
CA ALA A 544 15.18 -4.66 0.57
C ALA A 544 16.28 -3.59 0.38
N PRO A 545 16.15 -2.69 -0.61
CA PRO A 545 17.03 -1.52 -0.77
C PRO A 545 17.24 -0.64 0.46
N VAL A 546 16.37 -0.75 1.46
CA VAL A 546 16.40 0.02 2.71
C VAL A 546 16.95 -0.77 3.91
N ASP A 547 17.26 -2.06 3.73
CA ASP A 547 17.88 -2.89 4.76
C ASP A 547 19.36 -2.53 4.91
N LYS A 548 19.82 -2.31 6.14
CA LYS A 548 21.20 -1.89 6.42
C LYS A 548 22.14 -3.09 6.44
N VAL A 549 22.65 -3.48 5.28
CA VAL A 549 23.46 -4.71 5.13
C VAL A 549 24.82 -4.42 4.51
N ALA A 550 25.79 -5.30 4.77
CA ALA A 550 27.10 -5.31 4.12
C ALA A 550 27.21 -6.46 3.12
N ALA A 551 28.05 -6.30 2.09
CA ALA A 551 28.33 -7.34 1.11
C ALA A 551 29.81 -7.36 0.70
N VAL A 552 30.47 -8.51 0.79
CA VAL A 552 31.86 -8.68 0.32
C VAL A 552 31.94 -8.51 -1.20
N ARG A 553 30.99 -9.10 -1.93
CA ARG A 553 30.82 -8.91 -3.37
C ARG A 553 29.40 -8.46 -3.67
N LEU A 554 29.26 -7.37 -4.39
CA LEU A 554 27.99 -6.88 -4.92
C LEU A 554 27.95 -7.14 -6.44
N VAL A 555 26.95 -7.85 -6.92
CA VAL A 555 26.76 -8.14 -8.35
C VAL A 555 25.55 -7.38 -8.87
N VAL A 556 25.79 -6.35 -9.66
CA VAL A 556 24.75 -5.55 -10.31
C VAL A 556 24.47 -6.12 -11.70
N THR A 557 23.30 -6.75 -11.87
CA THR A 557 22.98 -7.49 -13.11
C THR A 557 22.69 -6.60 -14.31
N ASP A 558 22.51 -5.30 -14.07
CA ASP A 558 22.32 -4.28 -15.10
C ASP A 558 22.73 -2.89 -14.57
N PRO A 559 23.55 -2.11 -15.30
CA PRO A 559 24.03 -0.80 -14.82
C PRO A 559 22.93 0.18 -14.45
N SER A 560 21.76 0.13 -15.12
CA SER A 560 20.62 1.03 -14.86
C SER A 560 19.97 0.86 -13.49
N LEU A 561 20.33 -0.20 -12.77
CA LEU A 561 19.89 -0.43 -11.39
C LEU A 561 20.75 0.31 -10.37
N TRP A 562 21.93 0.79 -10.76
CA TRP A 562 22.96 1.29 -9.85
C TRP A 562 23.51 2.66 -10.20
N GLU A 563 23.72 2.94 -11.50
CA GLU A 563 24.27 4.21 -11.97
C GLU A 563 23.43 5.42 -11.49
N GLY A 564 24.10 6.40 -10.88
CA GLY A 564 23.47 7.60 -10.32
C GLY A 564 22.56 7.37 -9.12
N ARG A 565 22.57 6.16 -8.53
CA ARG A 565 21.66 5.74 -7.43
C ARG A 565 22.34 4.94 -6.32
N SER A 566 23.65 4.70 -6.36
CA SER A 566 24.37 3.91 -5.35
C SER A 566 24.08 4.37 -3.92
N ASP A 567 24.00 5.68 -3.73
CA ASP A 567 23.84 6.33 -2.43
C ASP A 567 22.37 6.31 -1.94
N GLU A 568 21.43 5.88 -2.78
CA GLU A 568 20.02 5.70 -2.41
C GLU A 568 19.78 4.40 -1.62
N PHE A 569 20.73 3.46 -1.67
CA PHE A 569 20.59 2.15 -1.07
C PHE A 569 21.27 2.09 0.29
N ALA A 570 20.64 1.41 1.25
CA ALA A 570 21.15 1.27 2.62
C ALA A 570 22.26 0.21 2.74
N PHE A 571 22.91 -0.16 1.64
CA PHE A 571 24.00 -1.14 1.65
C PHE A 571 25.26 -0.45 2.18
N THR A 572 25.63 -0.72 3.43
CA THR A 572 26.55 0.12 4.23
C THR A 572 28.01 -0.09 3.86
N GLU A 573 28.41 -1.32 3.54
CA GLU A 573 29.78 -1.68 3.17
C GLU A 573 29.73 -2.63 1.99
N THR A 574 30.23 -2.20 0.84
CA THR A 574 30.33 -3.05 -0.36
C THR A 574 31.80 -3.20 -0.71
N GLY A 575 32.30 -4.44 -0.71
CA GLY A 575 33.68 -4.74 -1.04
C GLY A 575 33.94 -4.56 -2.53
N ARG A 576 33.82 -5.65 -3.30
CA ARG A 576 33.96 -5.62 -4.76
C ARG A 576 32.59 -5.46 -5.43
N VAL A 577 32.40 -4.38 -6.18
CA VAL A 577 31.25 -4.21 -7.06
C VAL A 577 31.58 -4.77 -8.45
N GLU A 578 30.81 -5.75 -8.89
CA GLU A 578 30.81 -6.26 -10.25
C GLU A 578 29.56 -5.76 -10.96
N MET A 579 29.73 -5.14 -12.12
CA MET A 579 28.64 -4.63 -12.93
C MET A 579 28.64 -5.33 -14.27
N TRP A 580 27.48 -5.88 -14.66
CA TRP A 580 27.32 -6.54 -15.95
C TRP A 580 27.05 -5.54 -17.07
N GLU A 581 27.16 -6.00 -18.31
CA GLU A 581 26.63 -5.25 -19.45
C GLU A 581 25.10 -5.13 -19.34
N ARG A 582 24.54 -4.10 -19.96
CA ARG A 582 23.11 -3.80 -19.92
C ARG A 582 22.29 -4.97 -20.47
N THR A 583 21.44 -5.56 -19.62
CA THR A 583 20.54 -6.67 -19.94
C THR A 583 19.06 -6.27 -19.96
N ILE A 584 18.68 -5.17 -19.31
CA ILE A 584 17.32 -4.66 -19.24
C ILE A 584 17.01 -3.88 -20.50
N THR A 585 16.09 -4.42 -21.30
CA THR A 585 15.64 -3.77 -22.54
C THR A 585 14.82 -2.50 -22.25
N PRO A 586 15.11 -1.33 -22.86
CA PRO A 586 14.31 -0.11 -22.72
C PRO A 586 12.85 -0.29 -23.19
N THR A 587 11.94 0.52 -22.66
CA THR A 587 10.50 0.41 -22.97
C THR A 587 10.22 0.65 -24.46
N ALA A 588 10.92 1.59 -25.10
CA ALA A 588 10.80 1.85 -26.54
C ALA A 588 11.20 0.66 -27.42
N ALA A 589 12.21 -0.11 -27.02
CA ALA A 589 12.68 -1.29 -27.77
C ALA A 589 11.67 -2.45 -27.72
N VAL A 590 10.95 -2.63 -26.60
CA VAL A 590 9.89 -3.65 -26.48
C VAL A 590 8.74 -3.40 -27.47
N LYS A 591 8.38 -2.12 -27.71
CA LYS A 591 7.37 -1.77 -28.74
C LYS A 591 7.84 -2.15 -30.15
N ALA A 592 9.12 -1.98 -30.47
CA ALA A 592 9.68 -2.35 -31.78
C ALA A 592 9.71 -3.88 -31.99
N THR A 593 9.96 -4.66 -30.94
CA THR A 593 9.99 -6.13 -31.00
C THR A 593 8.59 -6.74 -31.14
N LEU A 594 7.58 -6.18 -30.44
CA LEU A 594 6.17 -6.61 -30.57
C LEU A 594 5.59 -6.30 -31.96
N VAL A 595 6.04 -5.24 -32.61
CA VAL A 595 5.63 -4.90 -33.99
C VAL A 595 6.27 -5.85 -35.02
N LYS A 596 7.42 -6.47 -34.72
CA LYS A 596 8.09 -7.42 -35.63
C LYS A 596 7.58 -8.88 -35.54
N GLN A 597 6.71 -9.24 -34.60
CA GLN A 597 6.16 -10.59 -34.48
C GLN A 597 4.80 -10.84 -35.17
N LYS A 598 4.23 -9.88 -35.90
CA LYS A 598 3.07 -10.12 -36.79
C LYS A 598 3.50 -10.04 -38.25
N GLY A 599 4.10 -11.11 -38.74
CA GLY A 599 4.59 -11.20 -40.11
C GLY A 599 4.79 -12.62 -40.63
N ALA A 600 3.96 -13.60 -40.21
CA ALA A 600 3.89 -14.89 -40.88
C ALA A 600 2.58 -14.97 -41.68
N LYS A 601 2.69 -14.70 -42.99
CA LYS A 601 1.64 -14.89 -43.98
C LYS A 601 1.17 -16.35 -43.99
N ARG A 602 -0.13 -16.58 -43.88
CA ARG A 602 -0.81 -17.72 -44.50
C ARG A 602 -1.72 -17.18 -45.61
N SER A 603 -1.25 -17.27 -46.84
CA SER A 603 -2.10 -17.59 -48.01
C SER A 603 -2.79 -18.92 -47.71
N GLY A 604 -4.03 -19.20 -48.03
CA GLY A 604 -5.04 -18.55 -48.84
C GLY A 604 -5.91 -19.71 -49.32
N GLU A 605 -7.21 -19.70 -49.05
CA GLU A 605 -8.23 -20.34 -49.89
C GLU A 605 -9.62 -19.98 -49.37
N SER A 606 -10.48 -19.65 -50.33
CA SER A 606 -11.79 -19.05 -50.24
C SER A 606 -12.87 -20.09 -50.52
N THR A 607 -13.99 -20.05 -49.79
CA THR A 607 -15.32 -20.44 -50.32
C THR A 607 -16.46 -19.81 -49.50
N GLU A 608 -17.18 -18.91 -50.17
CA GLU A 608 -18.65 -18.69 -50.23
C GLU A 608 -19.55 -18.93 -48.98
N SER A 609 -20.21 -17.88 -48.46
CA SER A 609 -21.65 -17.51 -48.63
C SER A 609 -22.60 -18.24 -47.63
N ARG A 610 -23.57 -17.67 -46.90
CA ARG A 610 -24.49 -16.52 -47.03
C ARG A 610 -25.05 -16.14 -45.61
N PRO A 611 -25.96 -15.14 -45.47
CA PRO A 611 -26.03 -14.24 -44.30
C PRO A 611 -27.09 -14.64 -43.26
N ASP A 612 -26.95 -14.13 -42.04
CA ASP A 612 -28.12 -13.63 -41.34
C ASP A 612 -27.79 -12.57 -40.28
N GLY A 613 -28.64 -11.56 -40.25
CA GLY A 613 -28.44 -10.34 -39.48
C GLY A 613 -28.72 -10.50 -38.00
N ARG A 614 -27.92 -9.81 -37.18
CA ARG A 614 -28.36 -9.10 -35.98
C ARG A 614 -27.20 -8.25 -35.47
N CYS A 615 -27.41 -6.94 -35.54
CA CYS A 615 -26.59 -5.93 -34.88
C CYS A 615 -26.87 -5.98 -33.37
N PRO A 616 -25.83 -5.91 -32.51
CA PRO A 616 -26.00 -5.18 -31.26
C PRO A 616 -24.94 -4.08 -31.12
N ARG A 617 -25.47 -2.94 -30.68
CA ARG A 617 -24.81 -1.70 -30.28
C ARG A 617 -23.50 -1.92 -29.54
N ARG A 618 -22.45 -1.26 -30.00
CA ARG A 618 -21.24 -0.95 -29.22
C ARG A 618 -21.65 -0.15 -27.98
N VAL A 619 -21.55 -0.77 -26.81
CA VAL A 619 -21.49 -0.04 -25.54
C VAL A 619 -20.00 0.19 -25.26
N LEU A 620 -19.60 1.46 -25.26
CA LEU A 620 -18.33 1.89 -24.67
C LEU A 620 -18.38 1.58 -23.17
N ALA A 621 -17.72 0.52 -22.74
CA ALA A 621 -17.33 0.36 -21.35
C ALA A 621 -16.05 1.18 -21.14
N GLY A 622 -16.23 2.39 -20.58
CA GLY A 622 -15.13 3.24 -20.13
C GLY A 622 -14.32 2.52 -19.04
N ALA A 623 -13.01 2.60 -19.19
CA ALA A 623 -12.03 2.08 -18.25
C ALA A 623 -12.12 2.83 -16.91
N PHE A 624 -12.80 2.23 -15.94
CA PHE A 624 -12.55 2.51 -14.52
C PHE A 624 -11.53 1.49 -14.02
N GLY A 625 -10.24 1.80 -14.22
CA GLY A 625 -9.14 1.12 -13.57
C GLY A 625 -9.23 1.38 -12.07
N ALA A 626 -9.55 0.33 -11.32
CA ALA A 626 -9.60 0.38 -9.88
C ALA A 626 -8.19 0.59 -9.33
N VAL A 627 -7.92 1.81 -8.83
CA VAL A 627 -6.84 2.07 -7.88
C VAL A 627 -7.18 1.31 -6.60
N LEU A 628 -6.68 0.07 -6.53
CA LEU A 628 -6.78 -0.82 -5.38
C LEU A 628 -5.35 -1.16 -4.94
N VAL A 629 -4.61 -0.12 -4.58
CA VAL A 629 -3.49 -0.25 -3.66
C VAL A 629 -4.13 -0.32 -2.26
N LEU A 630 -4.02 -1.48 -1.62
CA LEU A 630 -4.47 -1.73 -0.25
C LEU A 630 -3.64 -0.94 0.78
#